data_AF-B8MFM2-F1
#
_entry.id   AF-B8MFM2-F1
#
_cell.length_a   1.000
_cell.length_b   1.000
_cell.length_c   1.000
_cell.angle_alpha   90.00
_cell.angle_beta   90.00
_cell.angle_gamma   90.00
#
_symmetry.space_group_name_H-M   'P 1'
#
loop_
_entity.id
_entity.type
_entity.pdbx_description
1 polymer ?
#
loop_
_entity_poly.entity_id
_entity_poly.type
_entity_poly.pdbx_seq_one_letter_code
_entity_poly.pdbx_strand_id
1 'polypeptide(L)'
;MQMRSIRKLKIGAGPTAGAADLCVWTNGRSILLRRVIIILYVAFMLSLLTSAQLQSQAIYLHAVQMTLFKDLNVPEAFDFLKNQIYRRHERFLVALPSGFVSDITSCSAFQLLHDDPEACLVIHMHAAAGNVASGHRIPNFCVLYSASGRPDKIHILAFDYRGFGASTGTPSEHGLILDEISIVK
;
A
#
# COMPACT_ATOMS: atom_id res chain seq x y z
N MET A 1 96.32 -21.22 -4.26
CA MET A 1 96.23 -19.92 -3.56
C MET A 1 96.56 -18.86 -4.62
N GLN A 2 95.68 -17.98 -5.13
CA GLN A 2 94.53 -17.25 -4.60
C GLN A 2 93.37 -17.18 -5.62
N MET A 3 92.14 -17.14 -5.09
CA MET A 3 90.92 -16.70 -5.78
C MET A 3 90.97 -15.19 -6.07
N ARG A 4 90.47 -14.76 -7.24
CA ARG A 4 89.79 -13.46 -7.39
C ARG A 4 88.56 -13.56 -8.29
N SER A 5 87.46 -13.13 -7.69
CA SER A 5 86.09 -12.99 -8.17
C SER A 5 85.92 -11.79 -9.09
N ILE A 6 85.17 -11.91 -10.20
CA ILE A 6 84.56 -10.77 -10.90
C ILE A 6 83.14 -11.12 -11.37
N ARG A 7 82.18 -10.67 -10.53
CA ARG A 7 80.86 -10.08 -10.78
C ARG A 7 79.97 -10.61 -11.93
N LYS A 8 78.84 -11.23 -11.53
CA LYS A 8 77.63 -11.39 -12.35
C LYS A 8 77.10 -10.02 -12.80
N LEU A 9 76.91 -9.85 -14.12
CA LEU A 9 76.14 -8.75 -14.69
C LEU A 9 74.67 -8.89 -14.24
N LYS A 10 74.20 -7.95 -13.43
CA LYS A 10 72.79 -7.85 -13.05
C LYS A 10 72.09 -7.00 -14.12
N ILE A 11 71.46 -7.65 -15.09
CA ILE A 11 70.62 -6.97 -16.08
C ILE A 11 69.35 -6.54 -15.34
N GLY A 12 69.37 -5.31 -14.81
CA GLY A 12 68.20 -4.69 -14.22
C GLY A 12 67.25 -4.24 -15.33
N ALA A 13 66.22 -5.03 -15.63
CA ALA A 13 65.03 -4.51 -16.29
C ALA A 13 64.28 -3.66 -15.26
N GLY A 14 64.50 -2.34 -15.29
CA GLY A 14 63.66 -1.40 -14.55
C GLY A 14 62.23 -1.40 -15.12
N PRO A 15 61.19 -1.14 -14.31
CA PRO A 15 59.82 -1.05 -14.82
C PRO A 15 59.75 0.10 -15.83
N THR A 16 59.23 -0.18 -17.03
CA THR A 16 59.03 0.83 -18.06
C THR A 16 57.98 1.83 -17.56
N ALA A 17 58.35 3.11 -17.45
CA ALA A 17 57.51 4.19 -16.92
C ALA A 17 56.09 4.21 -17.53
N GLY A 18 55.95 3.83 -18.81
CA GLY A 18 54.66 3.77 -19.50
C GLY A 18 53.65 2.76 -18.93
N ALA A 19 54.06 1.67 -18.27
CA ALA A 19 53.12 0.69 -17.73
C ALA A 19 52.50 1.15 -16.40
N ALA A 20 53.28 1.85 -15.56
CA ALA A 20 52.80 2.44 -14.32
C ALA A 20 51.85 3.61 -14.59
N ASP A 21 52.18 4.47 -15.56
CA ASP A 21 51.36 5.61 -15.95
C ASP A 21 50.02 5.17 -16.58
N LEU A 22 50.01 4.11 -17.40
CA LEU A 22 48.79 3.55 -17.97
C LEU A 22 47.90 2.91 -16.89
N CYS A 23 48.49 2.23 -15.91
CA CYS A 23 47.79 1.64 -14.76
C CYS A 23 47.16 2.72 -13.86
N VAL A 24 47.90 3.78 -13.53
CA VAL A 24 47.38 4.92 -12.75
C VAL A 24 46.27 5.65 -13.51
N TRP A 25 46.40 5.83 -14.82
CA TRP A 25 45.39 6.50 -15.65
C TRP A 25 44.10 5.68 -15.81
N THR A 26 44.21 4.37 -16.04
CA THR A 26 43.05 3.46 -16.12
C THR A 26 42.35 3.29 -14.76
N ASN A 27 43.11 3.27 -13.66
CA ASN A 27 42.56 3.28 -12.30
C ASN A 27 41.89 4.61 -11.94
N GLY A 28 42.45 5.75 -12.36
CA GLY A 28 41.83 7.07 -12.17
C GLY A 28 40.50 7.21 -12.90
N ARG A 29 40.42 6.73 -14.15
CA ARG A 29 39.18 6.71 -14.94
C ARG A 29 38.13 5.76 -14.35
N SER A 30 38.52 4.59 -13.83
CA SER A 30 37.58 3.66 -13.20
C SER A 30 37.06 4.16 -11.85
N ILE A 31 37.88 4.87 -11.06
CA ILE A 31 37.46 5.54 -9.82
C ILE A 31 36.48 6.68 -10.13
N LEU A 32 36.76 7.49 -11.14
CA LEU A 32 35.86 8.56 -11.58
C LEU A 32 34.52 8.00 -12.05
N LEU A 33 34.53 6.94 -12.87
CA LEU A 33 33.31 6.28 -13.35
C LEU A 33 32.46 5.75 -12.18
N ARG A 34 33.09 5.07 -11.21
CA ARG A 34 32.38 4.58 -10.00
C ARG A 34 31.77 5.71 -9.20
N ARG A 35 32.49 6.83 -9.02
CA ARG A 35 31.96 8.02 -8.32
C ARG A 35 30.79 8.64 -9.06
N VAL A 36 30.85 8.76 -10.38
CA VAL A 36 29.74 9.27 -11.20
C VAL A 36 28.52 8.37 -11.06
N ILE A 37 28.69 7.04 -11.13
CA ILE A 37 27.58 6.09 -10.95
C ILE A 37 26.95 6.24 -9.55
N ILE A 38 27.76 6.36 -8.50
CA ILE A 38 27.25 6.56 -7.14
C ILE A 38 26.49 7.88 -7.02
N ILE A 39 27.02 8.98 -7.58
CA ILE A 39 26.34 10.28 -7.55
C ILE A 39 25.01 10.21 -8.30
N LEU A 40 24.97 9.59 -9.48
CA LEU A 40 23.74 9.41 -10.25
C LEU A 40 22.72 8.56 -9.49
N TYR A 41 23.17 7.48 -8.85
CA TYR A 41 22.31 6.64 -8.02
C TYR A 41 21.74 7.40 -6.82
N VAL A 42 22.58 8.13 -6.08
CA VAL A 42 22.15 8.92 -4.93
C VAL A 42 21.21 10.05 -5.36
N ALA A 43 21.51 10.75 -6.44
CA ALA A 43 20.64 11.81 -6.98
C ALA A 43 19.28 11.24 -7.43
N PHE A 44 19.28 10.07 -8.07
CA PHE A 44 18.05 9.37 -8.44
C PHE A 44 17.22 8.98 -7.20
N MET A 45 17.85 8.38 -6.19
CA MET A 45 17.18 8.04 -4.93
C MET A 45 16.63 9.28 -4.21
N LEU A 46 17.41 10.37 -4.12
CA LEU A 46 16.94 11.63 -3.55
C LEU A 46 15.77 12.24 -4.34
N SER A 47 15.76 12.08 -5.66
CA SER A 47 14.65 12.53 -6.50
C SER A 47 13.37 11.71 -6.23
N LEU A 48 13.50 10.39 -6.05
CA LEU A 48 12.37 9.55 -5.62
C LEU A 48 11.87 9.94 -4.23
N LEU A 49 12.81 10.22 -3.30
CA LEU A 49 12.49 10.61 -1.93
C LEU A 49 11.90 12.01 -1.81
N THR A 50 12.06 12.92 -2.78
CA THR A 50 11.53 14.30 -2.70
C THR A 50 10.22 14.49 -3.48
N SER A 51 9.79 13.48 -4.24
CA SER A 51 8.51 13.51 -4.96
C SER A 51 7.35 13.22 -4.00
N ALA A 52 6.51 14.21 -3.73
CA ALA A 52 5.35 14.09 -2.86
C ALA A 52 4.36 13.00 -3.34
N GLN A 53 4.21 12.82 -4.65
CA GLN A 53 3.36 11.78 -5.23
C GLN A 53 3.91 10.38 -4.96
N LEU A 54 5.23 10.18 -5.07
CA LEU A 54 5.86 8.90 -4.78
C LEU A 54 5.86 8.58 -3.29
N GLN A 55 6.10 9.59 -2.44
CA GLN A 55 5.96 9.44 -0.99
C GLN A 55 4.53 9.05 -0.60
N SER A 56 3.51 9.73 -1.16
CA SER A 56 2.11 9.42 -0.91
C SER A 56 1.75 8.01 -1.36
N GLN A 57 2.21 7.57 -2.53
CA GLN A 57 2.00 6.19 -2.98
C GLN A 57 2.77 5.17 -2.12
N ALA A 58 3.98 5.51 -1.63
CA ALA A 58 4.74 4.63 -0.75
C ALA A 58 4.07 4.44 0.62
N ILE A 59 3.42 5.48 1.15
CA ILE A 59 2.75 5.46 2.46
C ILE A 59 1.35 4.86 2.35
N TYR A 60 0.53 5.34 1.41
CA TYR A 60 -0.89 5.00 1.35
C TYR A 60 -1.20 3.87 0.37
N LEU A 61 -0.34 3.69 -0.64
CA LEU A 61 -0.52 2.74 -1.74
C LEU A 61 -1.94 2.80 -2.35
N HIS A 62 -2.48 4.01 -2.43
CA HIS A 62 -3.89 4.25 -2.72
C HIS A 62 -4.26 4.05 -4.20
N ALA A 63 -3.29 4.10 -5.11
CA ALA A 63 -3.55 3.80 -6.53
C ALA A 63 -3.72 2.30 -6.81
N VAL A 64 -3.32 1.42 -5.89
CA VAL A 64 -3.46 -0.03 -6.08
C VAL A 64 -4.77 -0.50 -5.47
N GLN A 65 -5.73 -0.83 -6.32
CA GLN A 65 -6.99 -1.45 -5.92
C GLN A 65 -6.86 -2.97 -5.96
N MET A 66 -7.15 -3.65 -4.84
CA MET A 66 -7.10 -5.12 -4.73
C MET A 66 -8.50 -5.74 -4.64
N THR A 67 -9.42 -5.29 -5.50
CA THR A 67 -10.81 -5.79 -5.55
C THR A 67 -10.97 -7.09 -6.33
N LEU A 68 -9.89 -7.70 -6.80
CA LEU A 68 -9.93 -8.84 -7.71
C LEU A 68 -10.83 -8.56 -8.94
N PHE A 69 -10.89 -7.30 -9.38
CA PHE A 69 -11.71 -6.79 -10.50
C PHE A 69 -13.23 -6.97 -10.33
N LYS A 70 -13.73 -7.11 -9.10
CA LYS A 70 -15.16 -7.14 -8.80
C LYS A 70 -15.72 -5.74 -8.56
N ASP A 71 -16.97 -5.54 -8.95
CA ASP A 71 -17.70 -4.29 -8.74
C ASP A 71 -18.15 -4.16 -7.29
N LEU A 72 -17.74 -3.07 -6.61
CA LEU A 72 -18.16 -2.77 -5.24
C LEU A 72 -19.66 -2.55 -5.10
N ASN A 73 -20.35 -2.18 -6.19
CA ASN A 73 -21.79 -2.00 -6.20
C ASN A 73 -22.55 -3.34 -6.23
N VAL A 74 -21.86 -4.48 -6.30
CA VAL A 74 -22.46 -5.81 -6.27
C VAL A 74 -21.94 -6.56 -5.03
N PRO A 75 -22.50 -6.32 -3.84
CA PRO A 75 -22.03 -6.94 -2.59
C PRO A 75 -22.09 -8.47 -2.62
N GLU A 76 -22.97 -9.06 -3.43
CA GLU A 76 -23.08 -10.50 -3.67
C GLU A 76 -21.83 -11.09 -4.33
N ALA A 77 -21.12 -10.29 -5.14
CA ALA A 77 -19.89 -10.73 -5.80
C ALA A 77 -18.79 -11.07 -4.79
N PHE A 78 -18.92 -10.58 -3.55
CA PHE A 78 -17.98 -10.81 -2.47
C PHE A 78 -18.47 -11.80 -1.40
N ASP A 79 -19.57 -12.51 -1.65
CA ASP A 79 -20.17 -13.48 -0.74
C ASP A 79 -20.55 -12.90 0.65
N PHE A 80 -20.68 -11.57 0.77
CA PHE A 80 -21.01 -10.88 2.02
C PHE A 80 -22.35 -11.34 2.62
N LEU A 81 -23.34 -11.65 1.76
CA LEU A 81 -24.70 -12.03 2.17
C LEU A 81 -24.94 -13.55 2.25
N LYS A 82 -24.05 -14.39 1.70
CA LYS A 82 -24.26 -15.86 1.67
C LYS A 82 -24.08 -16.54 3.03
N ASN A 83 -23.41 -15.89 3.98
CA ASN A 83 -23.24 -16.44 5.31
C ASN A 83 -24.54 -16.27 6.09
N GLN A 84 -25.05 -17.38 6.63
CA GLN A 84 -26.42 -17.64 7.12
C GLN A 84 -26.99 -16.68 8.19
N ILE A 85 -26.26 -15.65 8.52
CA ILE A 85 -26.43 -14.76 9.63
C ILE A 85 -27.37 -13.59 9.30
N TYR A 86 -27.37 -13.13 8.04
CA TYR A 86 -28.27 -12.07 7.56
C TYR A 86 -29.68 -12.56 7.21
N ARG A 87 -29.96 -13.86 7.32
CA ARG A 87 -31.13 -14.55 6.75
C ARG A 87 -32.50 -13.96 7.11
N ARG A 88 -32.62 -13.28 8.26
CA ARG A 88 -33.90 -12.67 8.70
C ARG A 88 -34.30 -11.46 7.84
N HIS A 89 -33.34 -10.70 7.33
CA HIS A 89 -33.56 -9.55 6.46
C HIS A 89 -32.86 -9.66 5.09
N GLU A 90 -32.16 -10.75 4.81
CA GLU A 90 -31.39 -11.00 3.57
C GLU A 90 -32.21 -10.75 2.30
N ARG A 91 -33.43 -11.29 2.22
CA ARG A 91 -34.30 -11.09 1.05
C ARG A 91 -34.67 -9.63 0.81
N PHE A 92 -34.78 -8.85 1.89
CA PHE A 92 -35.09 -7.44 1.82
C PHE A 92 -33.83 -6.60 1.50
N LEU A 93 -32.68 -6.95 2.08
CA LEU A 93 -31.40 -6.27 1.85
C LEU A 93 -30.82 -6.54 0.45
N VAL A 94 -30.98 -7.75 -0.11
CA VAL A 94 -30.61 -8.08 -1.50
C VAL A 94 -31.48 -7.33 -2.51
N ALA A 95 -32.73 -7.03 -2.14
CA ALA A 95 -33.65 -6.28 -3.00
C ALA A 95 -33.41 -4.76 -2.94
N LEU A 96 -32.55 -4.28 -2.03
CA LEU A 96 -32.21 -2.85 -1.98
C LEU A 96 -31.42 -2.47 -3.23
N PRO A 97 -31.73 -1.32 -3.85
CA PRO A 97 -30.92 -0.80 -4.92
C PRO A 97 -29.50 -0.54 -4.40
N SER A 98 -28.52 -1.18 -5.02
CA SER A 98 -27.11 -0.91 -4.76
C SER A 98 -26.64 0.30 -5.55
N GLY A 99 -25.63 1.00 -5.02
CA GLY A 99 -25.03 2.17 -5.65
C GLY A 99 -25.02 3.40 -4.76
N PHE A 100 -24.76 4.55 -5.38
CA PHE A 100 -24.67 5.83 -4.67
C PHE A 100 -26.03 6.28 -4.17
N VAL A 101 -26.12 6.55 -2.86
CA VAL A 101 -27.30 7.16 -2.23
C VAL A 101 -26.91 8.53 -1.70
N SER A 102 -27.65 9.57 -2.09
CA SER A 102 -27.39 10.95 -1.68
C SER A 102 -27.77 11.22 -0.22
N ASP A 103 -28.72 10.48 0.32
CA ASP A 103 -29.19 10.59 1.70
C ASP A 103 -29.32 9.20 2.34
N ILE A 104 -28.37 8.87 3.21
CA ILE A 104 -28.32 7.57 3.90
C ILE A 104 -29.49 7.38 4.87
N THR A 105 -30.12 8.45 5.36
CA THR A 105 -31.24 8.34 6.31
C THR A 105 -32.50 7.77 5.67
N SER A 106 -32.60 7.87 4.34
CA SER A 106 -33.66 7.26 3.54
C SER A 106 -33.45 5.76 3.31
N CYS A 107 -32.24 5.24 3.55
CA CYS A 107 -31.93 3.83 3.35
C CYS A 107 -32.56 2.97 4.44
N SER A 108 -33.17 1.86 4.05
CA SER A 108 -33.74 0.91 5.02
C SER A 108 -32.67 0.27 5.91
N ALA A 109 -31.42 0.17 5.44
CA ALA A 109 -30.29 -0.26 6.27
C ALA A 109 -30.01 0.70 7.45
N PHE A 110 -30.20 2.01 7.23
CA PHE A 110 -30.08 3.02 8.28
C PHE A 110 -31.25 2.94 9.25
N GLN A 111 -32.48 2.78 8.75
CA GLN A 111 -33.68 2.61 9.61
C GLN A 111 -33.54 1.40 10.53
N LEU A 112 -33.07 0.25 10.01
CA LEU A 112 -32.83 -0.94 10.83
C LEU A 112 -31.80 -0.71 11.95
N LEU A 113 -30.80 0.13 11.71
CA LEU A 113 -29.82 0.52 12.73
C LEU A 113 -30.41 1.54 13.73
N HIS A 114 -31.17 2.51 13.25
CA HIS A 114 -31.70 3.62 14.05
C HIS A 114 -32.84 3.18 14.97
N ASP A 115 -33.73 2.33 14.46
CA ASP A 115 -34.97 1.93 15.15
C ASP A 115 -34.75 0.84 16.21
N ASP A 116 -33.59 0.18 16.20
CA ASP A 116 -33.24 -0.89 17.13
C ASP A 116 -32.30 -0.37 18.23
N PRO A 117 -32.80 -0.13 19.47
CA PRO A 117 -31.98 0.38 20.56
C PRO A 117 -30.90 -0.60 21.04
N GLU A 118 -31.02 -1.87 20.68
CA GLU A 118 -30.05 -2.92 20.99
C GLU A 118 -29.03 -3.12 19.86
N ALA A 119 -29.11 -2.34 18.78
CA ALA A 119 -28.17 -2.42 17.67
C ALA A 119 -26.80 -1.85 18.05
N CYS A 120 -25.77 -2.52 17.59
CA CYS A 120 -24.37 -2.16 17.76
C CYS A 120 -23.78 -1.83 16.39
N LEU A 121 -23.41 -0.56 16.19
CA LEU A 121 -22.66 -0.13 15.02
C LEU A 121 -21.17 -0.37 15.23
N VAL A 122 -20.56 -1.10 14.30
CA VAL A 122 -19.11 -1.28 14.20
C VAL A 122 -18.63 -0.49 12.98
N ILE A 123 -17.84 0.54 13.21
CA ILE A 123 -17.21 1.32 12.14
C ILE A 123 -15.89 0.63 11.77
N HIS A 124 -15.80 0.14 10.53
CA HIS A 124 -14.60 -0.49 10.03
C HIS A 124 -13.79 0.48 9.17
N MET A 125 -12.63 0.82 9.71
CA MET A 125 -11.64 1.69 9.11
C MET A 125 -10.57 0.83 8.43
N HIS A 126 -10.47 0.86 7.10
CA HIS A 126 -9.50 0.02 6.41
C HIS A 126 -8.07 0.56 6.55
N ALA A 127 -7.07 -0.31 6.40
CA ALA A 127 -5.66 0.07 6.40
C ALA A 127 -5.19 0.54 5.01
N ALA A 128 -3.92 0.89 4.87
CA ALA A 128 -3.32 1.27 3.59
C ALA A 128 -3.56 0.22 2.47
N ALA A 129 -3.50 0.70 1.23
CA ALA A 129 -3.81 -0.03 0.01
C ALA A 129 -5.25 -0.53 -0.15
N GLY A 130 -5.68 -0.71 -1.40
CA GLY A 130 -6.97 -1.30 -1.74
C GLY A 130 -8.16 -0.41 -1.41
N ASN A 131 -9.24 -1.06 -0.97
CA ASN A 131 -10.51 -0.44 -0.56
C ASN A 131 -11.27 -1.36 0.40
N VAL A 132 -12.45 -0.96 0.86
CA VAL A 132 -13.30 -1.71 1.78
C VAL A 132 -13.50 -3.17 1.40
N ALA A 133 -13.55 -3.46 0.10
CA ALA A 133 -13.84 -4.78 -0.43
C ALA A 133 -12.59 -5.64 -0.72
N SER A 134 -11.39 -5.15 -0.40
CA SER A 134 -10.14 -5.79 -0.82
C SER A 134 -9.76 -7.01 0.03
N GLY A 135 -9.54 -8.15 -0.64
CA GLY A 135 -8.95 -9.36 -0.07
C GLY A 135 -9.69 -9.94 1.13
N HIS A 136 -8.97 -10.13 2.24
CA HIS A 136 -9.50 -10.78 3.45
C HIS A 136 -10.44 -9.87 4.28
N ARG A 137 -10.64 -8.60 3.89
CA ARG A 137 -11.44 -7.64 4.67
C ARG A 137 -12.89 -8.09 4.80
N ILE A 138 -13.45 -8.66 3.74
CA ILE A 138 -14.86 -9.08 3.70
C ILE A 138 -15.15 -10.32 4.57
N PRO A 139 -14.37 -11.41 4.49
CA PRO A 139 -14.53 -12.53 5.42
C PRO A 139 -14.45 -12.15 6.90
N ASN A 140 -13.65 -11.13 7.26
CA ASN A 140 -13.54 -10.67 8.65
C ASN A 140 -14.86 -10.12 9.20
N PHE A 141 -15.66 -9.45 8.36
CA PHE A 141 -17.00 -8.99 8.75
C PHE A 141 -17.89 -10.17 9.13
N CYS A 142 -17.89 -11.23 8.31
CA CYS A 142 -18.63 -12.45 8.59
C CYS A 142 -18.22 -13.11 9.92
N VAL A 143 -16.93 -13.10 10.24
CA VAL A 143 -16.41 -13.63 11.52
C VAL A 143 -16.86 -12.78 12.70
N LEU A 144 -16.80 -11.44 12.58
CA LEU A 144 -17.31 -10.52 13.61
C LEU A 144 -18.78 -10.78 13.94
N TYR A 145 -19.62 -10.94 12.92
CA TYR A 145 -21.02 -11.30 13.12
C TYR A 145 -21.18 -12.64 13.84
N SER A 146 -20.45 -13.66 13.38
CA SER A 146 -20.52 -15.03 13.93
C SER A 146 -20.06 -15.09 15.39
N ALA A 147 -19.01 -14.34 15.75
CA ALA A 147 -18.40 -14.35 17.08
C ALA A 147 -19.19 -13.55 18.12
N SER A 148 -20.03 -12.62 17.70
CA SER A 148 -20.76 -11.72 18.59
C SER A 148 -21.86 -12.37 19.43
N GLY A 149 -22.34 -13.56 19.04
CA GLY A 149 -23.49 -14.21 19.66
C GLY A 149 -24.84 -13.49 19.46
N ARG A 150 -24.85 -12.30 18.84
CA ARG A 150 -26.04 -11.48 18.53
C ARG A 150 -25.95 -10.91 17.11
N PRO A 151 -25.89 -11.78 16.10
CA PRO A 151 -25.63 -11.35 14.74
C PRO A 151 -26.66 -10.40 14.15
N ASP A 152 -27.91 -10.51 14.59
CA ASP A 152 -29.04 -9.68 14.17
C ASP A 152 -29.01 -8.28 14.77
N LYS A 153 -28.04 -7.99 15.64
CA LYS A 153 -27.86 -6.70 16.31
C LYS A 153 -26.60 -5.97 15.88
N ILE A 154 -25.68 -6.61 15.16
CA ILE A 154 -24.48 -5.91 14.68
C ILE A 154 -24.75 -5.31 13.31
N HIS A 155 -24.27 -4.09 13.11
CA HIS A 155 -24.24 -3.41 11.83
C HIS A 155 -22.80 -2.97 11.57
N ILE A 156 -22.25 -3.29 10.41
CA ILE A 156 -20.90 -2.86 10.03
C ILE A 156 -21.01 -1.75 9.01
N LEU A 157 -20.44 -0.59 9.34
CA LEU A 157 -20.24 0.51 8.39
C LEU A 157 -18.78 0.49 7.95
N ALA A 158 -18.55 0.13 6.70
CA ALA A 158 -17.25 0.22 6.04
C ALA A 158 -17.29 1.32 4.99
N PHE A 159 -16.24 2.12 4.90
CA PHE A 159 -16.12 3.23 3.96
C PHE A 159 -14.69 3.34 3.42
N ASP A 160 -14.56 3.87 2.22
CA ASP A 160 -13.26 4.20 1.63
C ASP A 160 -12.90 5.65 1.95
N TYR A 161 -11.69 5.89 2.44
CA TYR A 161 -11.21 7.26 2.62
C TYR A 161 -10.97 7.95 1.27
N ARG A 162 -10.78 9.27 1.30
CA ARG A 162 -10.44 10.06 0.11
C ARG A 162 -9.25 9.45 -0.66
N GLY A 163 -9.42 9.30 -1.97
CA GLY A 163 -8.42 8.71 -2.85
C GLY A 163 -8.31 7.18 -2.81
N PHE A 164 -9.18 6.49 -2.06
CA PHE A 164 -9.30 5.03 -2.08
C PHE A 164 -10.60 4.59 -2.75
N GLY A 165 -10.59 3.41 -3.38
CA GLY A 165 -11.78 2.81 -3.99
C GLY A 165 -12.55 3.78 -4.90
N ALA A 166 -13.81 4.05 -4.56
CA ALA A 166 -14.67 4.98 -5.30
C ALA A 166 -14.63 6.42 -4.75
N SER A 167 -13.95 6.66 -3.62
CA SER A 167 -13.88 7.96 -2.97
C SER A 167 -12.91 8.89 -3.70
N THR A 168 -13.38 10.12 -3.97
CA THR A 168 -12.59 11.15 -4.66
C THR A 168 -11.44 11.71 -3.81
N GLY A 169 -10.51 12.45 -4.43
CA GLY A 169 -9.46 13.19 -3.73
C GLY A 169 -8.12 12.46 -3.63
N THR A 170 -7.24 12.93 -2.74
CA THR A 170 -5.90 12.38 -2.52
C THR A 170 -5.67 12.21 -1.02
N PRO A 171 -5.12 11.06 -0.57
CA PRO A 171 -4.97 10.79 0.85
C PRO A 171 -3.90 11.69 1.47
N SER A 172 -4.20 12.14 2.69
CA SER A 172 -3.28 12.82 3.60
C SER A 172 -3.72 12.51 5.02
N GLU A 173 -2.80 12.51 5.99
CA GLU A 173 -3.12 12.21 7.39
C GLU A 173 -4.30 13.06 7.90
N HIS A 174 -4.22 14.37 7.72
CA HIS A 174 -5.31 15.29 8.09
C HIS A 174 -6.61 14.98 7.33
N GLY A 175 -6.52 14.60 6.05
CA GLY A 175 -7.69 14.25 5.26
C GLY A 175 -8.38 12.98 5.75
N LEU A 176 -7.62 11.93 6.07
CA LEU A 176 -8.15 10.68 6.61
C LEU A 176 -8.88 10.89 7.95
N ILE A 177 -8.32 11.74 8.82
CA ILE A 177 -8.94 12.12 10.10
C ILE A 177 -10.27 12.84 9.87
N LEU A 178 -10.33 13.74 8.88
CA LEU A 178 -11.57 14.43 8.55
C LEU A 178 -12.63 13.48 7.98
N ASP A 179 -12.22 12.51 7.17
CA ASP A 179 -13.12 11.48 6.65
C ASP A 179 -13.73 10.67 7.80
N GLU A 180 -12.92 10.28 8.81
CA GLU A 180 -13.41 9.60 10.02
C GLU A 180 -14.41 10.46 10.81
N ILE A 181 -14.07 11.72 11.07
CA ILE A 181 -14.94 12.63 11.82
C ILE A 181 -16.27 12.85 11.10
N SER A 182 -16.28 12.83 9.76
CA SER A 182 -17.49 13.02 8.97
C SER A 182 -18.51 11.89 9.10
N ILE A 183 -18.08 10.72 9.55
CA ILE A 183 -18.93 9.53 9.68
C ILE A 183 -19.62 9.47 11.05
N VAL A 184 -18.99 10.07 12.06
CA VAL A 184 -19.49 10.04 13.45
C VAL A 184 -20.40 11.23 13.76
N LYS A 185 -20.39 12.27 12.93
CA LYS A 185 -21.18 13.49 13.10
C LYS A 185 -22.52 13.43 12.39
#